data_AF-X1VKB7-F1
#
_entry.id   AF-X1VKB7-F1
#
_cell.length_a   1.000
_cell.length_b   1.000
_cell.length_c   1.000
_cell.angle_alpha   90.00
_cell.angle_beta   90.00
_cell.angle_gamma   90.00
#
_symmetry.space_group_name_H-M   'P 1'
#
loop_
_entity.id
_entity.type
_entity.pdbx_description
1 polymer ?
#
loop_
_entity_poly.entity_id
_entity_poly.type
_entity_poly.pdbx_seq_one_letter_code
_entity_poly.pdbx_strand_id
1 'polypeptide(L)' 'MMLVGVGGVFTERSGIINVGLEGMMLMGALTAVAASFLTGGNVLVATICAMLAGGVLSVGHAYLTVTR' A
#
# COMPACT_ATOMS: atom_id res chain seq x y z
N MET A 1 -5.85 3.77 8.48
CA MET A 1 -4.74 3.94 9.44
C MET A 1 -4.67 2.79 10.44
N MET A 2 -5.75 2.38 11.13
CA MET A 2 -5.69 1.29 12.14
C MET A 2 -5.14 -0.06 11.60
N LEU A 3 -5.64 -0.56 10.46
CA LEU A 3 -5.14 -1.81 9.86
C LEU A 3 -3.65 -1.72 9.48
N VAL A 4 -3.23 -0.54 9.05
CA VAL A 4 -1.87 -0.25 8.65
C VAL A 4 -0.94 -0.13 9.86
N GLY A 5 -1.40 0.47 10.96
CA GLY A 5 -0.67 0.52 12.23
C GLY A 5 -0.44 -0.87 12.81
N VAL A 6 -1.42 -1.77 12.72
CA VAL A 6 -1.24 -3.18 13.12
C VAL A 6 -0.13 -3.85 12.27
N GLY A 7 -0.11 -3.64 10.96
CA GLY A 7 0.96 -4.12 10.07
C GLY A 7 2.34 -3.51 10.38
N GLY A 8 2.39 -2.23 10.75
CA GLY A 8 3.62 -1.55 11.19
C GLY A 8 4.20 -2.18 12.45
N VAL A 9 3.37 -2.42 13.47
CA VAL A 9 3.79 -3.07 14.73
C VAL A 9 4.35 -4.49 14.49
N PHE A 10 3.76 -5.24 13.55
CA PHE A 10 4.32 -6.54 13.13
C PHE A 10 5.69 -6.41 12.45
N THR A 11 5.88 -5.36 11.65
CA THR A 11 7.15 -5.09 10.98
C THR A 11 8.23 -4.71 11.99
N GLU A 12 7.92 -3.82 12.94
CA GLU A 12 8.81 -3.45 14.05
C GLU A 12 9.20 -4.64 14.94
N ARG A 13 8.28 -5.58 15.18
CA ARG A 13 8.58 -6.82 15.92
C ARG A 13 9.60 -7.73 15.21
N SER A 14 9.77 -7.56 13.89
CA SER A 14 10.75 -8.30 13.10
C SER A 14 12.11 -7.58 13.04
N GLY A 15 12.29 -6.48 13.78
CA GLY A 15 13.51 -5.68 13.78
C GLY A 15 13.66 -4.76 12.56
N ILE A 16 12.62 -4.65 11.73
CA ILE A 16 12.62 -3.87 10.50
C ILE A 16 11.67 -2.69 10.70
N ILE A 17 12.18 -1.48 10.63
CA ILE A 17 11.37 -0.26 10.68
C ILE A 17 10.91 0.14 9.27
N ASN A 18 9.61 0.07 9.01
CA ASN A 18 9.05 0.39 7.69
C ASN A 18 8.78 1.90 7.54
N VAL A 19 9.83 2.66 7.26
CA VAL A 19 9.74 4.12 7.02
C VAL A 19 8.94 4.46 5.75
N GLY A 20 8.85 3.53 4.79
CA GLY A 20 8.12 3.73 3.53
C GLY A 20 6.60 3.55 3.63
N LEU A 21 6.10 3.21 4.80
CA LEU A 21 4.71 2.79 5.03
C LEU A 21 3.70 3.93 4.83
N GLU A 22 4.07 5.16 5.19
CA GLU A 22 3.29 6.37 4.89
C GLU A 22 3.13 6.58 3.37
N GLY A 23 4.20 6.33 2.60
CA GLY A 23 4.21 6.45 1.15
C GLY A 23 3.36 5.38 0.45
N MET A 24 3.34 4.15 0.96
CA MET A 24 2.47 3.09 0.46
C MET A 24 0.99 3.42 0.67
N MET A 25 0.62 4.08 1.77
CA MET A 25 -0.75 4.57 1.97
C MET A 25 -1.12 5.68 0.98
N LEU A 26 -0.25 6.66 0.78
CA LEU A 26 -0.50 7.76 -0.17
C LEU A 26 -0.63 7.25 -1.61
N MET A 27 0.22 6.30 -2.02
CA MET A 27 0.13 5.69 -3.36
C MET A 27 -1.15 4.89 -3.56
N GLY A 28 -1.58 4.12 -2.55
CA GLY A 28 -2.87 3.42 -2.59
C GLY A 28 -4.06 4.37 -2.70
N ALA A 29 -4.05 5.47 -1.93
CA ALA A 29 -5.09 6.50 -1.98
C ALA A 29 -5.12 7.24 -3.33
N LEU A 30 -3.95 7.63 -3.86
CA LEU A 30 -3.83 8.26 -5.17
C LEU A 30 -4.38 7.36 -6.27
N THR A 31 -4.00 6.08 -6.26
CA THR A 31 -4.46 5.10 -7.26
C THR A 31 -5.96 4.86 -7.17
N ALA A 32 -6.52 4.79 -5.96
CA ALA A 32 -7.97 4.67 -5.77
C ALA A 32 -8.73 5.87 -6.36
N VAL A 33 -8.24 7.08 -6.11
CA VAL A 33 -8.82 8.31 -6.64
C VAL A 33 -8.71 8.34 -8.17
N ALA A 34 -7.51 8.09 -8.73
CA ALA A 34 -7.28 8.07 -10.16
C ALA A 34 -8.16 7.01 -10.88
N ALA A 35 -8.26 5.81 -10.33
CA ALA A 35 -9.10 4.75 -10.88
C ALA A 35 -10.60 5.06 -10.76
N SER A 36 -11.03 5.73 -9.69
CA SER A 36 -12.42 6.18 -9.53
C SER A 36 -12.80 7.27 -10.55
N PHE A 37 -11.87 8.19 -10.85
CA PHE A 37 -12.02 9.20 -11.91
C PHE A 37 -12.12 8.58 -13.31
N LEU A 38 -11.28 7.60 -13.63
CA LEU A 38 -11.30 6.94 -14.94
C LEU A 38 -12.55 6.06 -15.13
N THR A 39 -13.06 5.43 -14.07
CA THR A 39 -14.17 4.47 -14.15
C THR A 39 -15.55 5.12 -13.95
N GLY A 40 -15.62 6.46 -13.90
CA GLY A 40 -16.90 7.18 -13.78
C GLY A 40 -17.65 6.92 -12.47
N GLY A 41 -16.94 6.64 -11.38
CA GLY A 41 -17.53 6.39 -10.06
C GLY A 41 -17.75 4.92 -9.67
N ASN A 42 -17.22 3.97 -10.45
CA ASN A 42 -17.34 2.55 -10.13
C ASN A 42 -16.35 2.11 -9.03
N VAL A 43 -16.81 2.17 -7.78
CA VAL A 43 -16.00 2.00 -6.56
C VAL A 43 -15.30 0.63 -6.48
N LEU A 44 -15.92 -0.44 -6.99
CA LEU A 44 -15.32 -1.79 -6.94
C LEU A 44 -14.03 -1.87 -7.76
N VAL A 45 -14.06 -1.34 -8.98
CA VAL A 45 -12.90 -1.36 -9.89
C VAL A 45 -11.78 -0.49 -9.33
N ALA A 46 -12.13 0.68 -8.79
CA ALA A 46 -11.17 1.57 -8.15
C ALA A 46 -10.49 0.93 -6.94
N THR A 47 -11.24 0.19 -6.13
CA THR A 47 -10.72 -0.52 -4.94
C THR A 47 -9.76 -1.64 -5.35
N ILE A 48 -10.13 -2.47 -6.34
CA ILE A 48 -9.26 -3.56 -6.82
C ILE A 48 -7.96 -3.00 -7.41
N CYS A 49 -8.05 -1.93 -8.22
CA CYS A 49 -6.87 -1.28 -8.80
C CYS A 49 -5.94 -0.71 -7.72
N ALA A 50 -6.50 -0.08 -6.68
CA ALA A 50 -5.73 0.44 -5.55
C ALA A 50 -5.06 -0.66 -4.73
N MET A 51 -5.75 -1.78 -4.49
CA MET A 51 -5.18 -2.94 -3.79
C MET A 51 -4.01 -3.55 -4.57
N LEU A 52 -4.14 -3.68 -5.90
CA LEU A 52 -3.07 -4.20 -6.75
C LEU A 52 -1.87 -3.28 -6.78
N ALA A 53 -2.06 -1.96 -6.95
CA ALA A 53 -0.96 -1.01 -6.96
C ALA A 53 -0.22 -0.95 -5.61
N GLY A 54 -0.96 -0.93 -4.50
CA GLY A 54 -0.37 -1.00 -3.16
C GLY A 54 0.37 -2.32 -2.90
N GLY A 55 -0.16 -3.44 -3.40
CA GLY A 55 0.48 -4.75 -3.31
C GLY A 55 1.77 -4.86 -4.13
N VAL A 56 1.80 -4.33 -5.35
CA VAL A 56 3.03 -4.34 -6.18
C VAL A 56 4.13 -3.49 -5.54
N LEU A 57 3.78 -2.32 -5.01
CA LEU A 57 4.72 -1.46 -4.28
C LEU A 57 5.25 -2.14 -3.01
N SER A 58 4.41 -2.83 -2.25
CA SER A 58 4.83 -3.53 -1.03
C SER A 58 5.74 -4.73 -1.32
N VAL A 59 5.47 -5.47 -2.41
CA VAL A 59 6.35 -6.56 -2.87
C VAL A 59 7.72 -6.03 -3.28
N GLY A 60 7.77 -4.91 -4.02
CA GLY A 60 9.03 -4.25 -4.37
C GLY A 60 9.81 -3.79 -3.14
N HIS A 61 9.14 -3.20 -2.14
CA HIS A 61 9.75 -2.81 -0.88
C HIS A 61 10.25 -4.02 -0.08
N ALA A 62 9.47 -5.10 0.00
CA ALA A 62 9.86 -6.33 0.68
C ALA A 62 11.12 -6.96 0.05
N TYR A 63 11.23 -6.94 -1.28
CA TYR A 63 12.43 -7.43 -1.95
C TYR A 63 13.68 -6.63 -1.57
N LEU A 64 13.58 -5.30 -1.54
CA LEU A 64 14.72 -4.44 -1.17
C LEU A 64 15.14 -4.59 0.29
N THR A 65 14.19 -4.84 1.19
CA THR A 65 14.42 -4.93 2.64
C THR A 65 14.86 -6.32 3.10
N VAL A 66 14.53 -7.39 2.37
CA VAL A 66 14.93 -8.77 2.71
C VAL A 66 16.19 -9.19 1.95
N THR A 67 16.43 -8.66 0.75
CA THR A 67 17.58 -9.03 -0.10
C THR A 67 18.85 -8.22 0.20
N ARG A 68 18.77 -7.21 1.07
CA ARG A 68 19.92 -6.46 1.61
C ARG A 68 19.78 -6.35 3.11
#